data_AF-A0A537Y321-F1
#
_entry.id   AF-A0A537Y321-F1
#
_cell.length_a   1.000
_cell.length_b   1.000
_cell.length_c   1.000
_cell.angle_alpha   90.00
_cell.angle_beta   90.00
_cell.angle_gamma   90.00
#
_symmetry.space_group_name_H-M   'P 1'
#
loop_
_entity.id
_entity.type
_entity.pdbx_description
1 polymer ?
#
loop_
_entity_poly.entity_id
_entity_poly.type
_entity_poly.pdbx_seq_one_letter_code
_entity_poly.pdbx_strand_id
1 'polypeptide(L)'
;MDDQQIIDRINSLASEEHLLFNRESEGKVTPEERERLRRIEVTLDQAWDLLHQRRARRNAGLDPDEATLRDPETVEGYLGSASACPAATSAAVTARRTSTPRSTTAPRTTR
;
A
#
# COMPACT_ATOMS: atom_id res chain seq x y z
N MET A 1 -0.17 15.30 -6.14
CA MET A 1 1.30 15.33 -6.16
C MET A 1 1.71 14.45 -7.33
N ASP A 2 2.41 15.00 -8.31
CA ASP A 2 2.79 14.24 -9.52
C ASP A 2 4.06 13.39 -9.30
N ASP A 3 4.37 12.53 -10.27
CA ASP A 3 5.53 11.64 -10.20
C ASP A 3 6.87 12.41 -10.09
N GLN A 4 6.98 13.58 -10.74
CA GLN A 4 8.19 14.40 -10.71
C GLN A 4 8.38 15.01 -9.33
N GLN A 5 7.32 15.55 -8.72
CA GLN A 5 7.34 16.07 -7.36
C GLN A 5 7.76 15.00 -6.35
N ILE A 6 7.37 13.73 -6.56
CA ILE A 6 7.78 12.61 -5.71
C ILE A 6 9.27 12.32 -5.90
N ILE A 7 9.75 12.28 -7.15
CA ILE A 7 11.17 12.07 -7.47
C ILE A 7 12.04 13.19 -6.90
N ASP A 8 11.62 14.45 -7.03
CA ASP A 8 12.33 15.60 -6.47
C ASP A 8 12.43 15.51 -4.94
N ARG A 9 11.35 15.08 -4.28
CA ARG A 9 11.36 14.84 -2.83
C ARG A 9 12.31 13.71 -2.45
N ILE A 10 12.34 12.61 -3.20
CA ILE A 10 13.29 11.50 -2.99
C ILE A 10 14.74 12.02 -3.11
N ASN A 11 15.06 12.78 -4.16
CA ASN A 11 16.39 13.33 -4.38
C ASN A 11 16.83 14.27 -3.25
N SER A 12 15.92 15.13 -2.77
CA SER A 12 16.18 16.02 -1.64
C SER A 12 16.47 15.25 -0.36
N LEU A 13 15.68 14.20 -0.08
CA LEU A 13 15.83 13.37 1.12
C LEU A 13 17.12 12.54 1.07
N ALA A 14 17.46 11.94 -0.08
CA ALA A 14 18.71 11.20 -0.27
C ALA A 14 19.94 12.11 -0.12
N SER A 15 19.84 13.37 -0.55
CA SER A 15 20.91 14.35 -0.34
C SER A 15 21.09 14.67 1.14
N GLU A 16 19.99 14.83 1.90
CA GLU A 16 20.04 15.05 3.35
C GLU A 16 20.60 13.83 4.09
N GLU A 17 20.18 12.63 3.74
CA GLU A 17 20.73 11.37 4.27
C GLU A 17 22.24 11.28 4.06
N HIS A 18 22.72 11.54 2.85
CA HIS A 18 24.15 11.48 2.55
C HIS A 18 24.97 12.46 3.39
N LEU A 19 24.45 13.68 3.62
CA LEU A 19 25.10 14.67 4.48
C LEU A 19 25.16 14.18 5.94
N LEU A 20 24.08 13.60 6.46
CA LEU A 20 24.04 13.06 7.82
C LEU A 20 24.93 11.83 7.98
N PHE A 21 24.98 10.95 6.98
CA PHE A 21 25.84 9.78 6.98
C PHE A 21 27.34 10.16 7.00
N ASN A 22 27.72 11.18 6.24
CA ASN A 22 29.09 11.71 6.28
C ASN A 22 29.44 12.27 7.67
N ARG A 23 28.52 12.98 8.33
CA ARG A 23 28.71 13.47 9.71
C ARG A 23 28.79 12.34 10.73
N GLU A 24 28.01 11.28 10.56
CA GLU A 24 28.07 10.08 11.41
C GLU A 24 29.41 9.37 11.24
N SER A 25 29.91 9.23 10.01
CA SER A 25 31.23 8.66 9.74
C SER A 25 32.36 9.45 10.39
N GLU A 26 32.24 10.79 10.46
CA GLU A 26 33.16 11.67 11.18
C GLU A 26 32.99 11.64 12.71
N GLY A 27 32.00 10.91 13.24
CA GLY A 27 31.68 10.83 14.66
C GLY A 27 31.08 12.11 15.25
N LYS A 28 30.59 13.02 14.40
CA LYS A 28 30.04 14.34 14.81
C LYS A 28 28.51 14.36 14.90
N VAL A 29 27.85 13.22 14.74
CA VAL A 29 26.39 13.14 14.71
C VAL A 29 25.78 13.23 16.10
N THR A 30 24.75 14.06 16.26
CA THR A 30 23.99 14.15 17.51
C THR A 30 22.88 13.08 17.55
N PRO A 31 22.37 12.70 18.73
CA PRO A 31 21.21 11.79 18.81
C PRO A 31 19.98 12.31 18.06
N GLU A 32 19.79 13.64 17.97
CA GLU A 32 18.72 14.26 17.20
C GLU A 32 18.92 14.09 15.69
N GLU A 33 20.17 14.18 15.21
CA GLU A 33 20.51 13.92 13.81
C GLU A 33 20.33 12.44 13.45
N ARG A 34 20.60 11.51 14.37
CA ARG A 34 20.27 10.08 14.20
C ARG A 34 18.77 9.84 14.10
N GLU A 35 17.98 10.50 14.94
CA GLU A 35 16.52 10.45 14.85
C GLU A 35 16.01 11.07 13.54
N ARG A 36 16.67 12.12 13.07
CA ARG A 36 16.37 12.73 11.78
C ARG A 36 16.67 11.76 10.64
N LEU A 37 17.79 11.04 10.67
CA LEU A 37 18.16 10.03 9.69
C LEU A 37 17.09 8.92 9.60
N ARG A 38 16.68 8.36 10.75
CA ARG A 38 15.57 7.38 10.79
C ARG A 38 14.28 7.91 10.18
N ARG A 39 13.91 9.16 10.44
CA ARG A 39 12.72 9.78 9.84
C ARG A 39 12.85 9.97 8.33
N ILE A 40 14.05 10.28 7.84
CA ILE A 40 14.34 10.43 6.41
C ILE A 40 14.17 9.08 5.71
N GLU A 41 14.74 8.01 6.24
CA GLU A 41 14.59 6.64 5.72
C GLU A 41 13.12 6.25 5.58
N VAL A 42 12.33 6.46 6.64
CA VAL A 42 10.88 6.19 6.62
C VAL A 42 10.15 7.02 5.57
N THR A 43 10.54 8.30 5.42
CA THR A 43 9.91 9.19 4.43
C THR A 43 10.30 8.79 3.00
N LEU A 44 11.52 8.30 2.79
CA LEU A 44 12.00 7.78 1.50
C LEU A 44 11.19 6.54 1.10
N ASP A 45 10.99 5.59 2.01
CA ASP A 45 10.19 4.39 1.75
C ASP A 45 8.75 4.75 1.35
N GLN A 46 8.13 5.69 2.06
CA GLN A 46 6.78 6.18 1.72
C GLN A 46 6.71 6.82 0.33
N ALA A 47 7.72 7.62 -0.02
CA ALA A 47 7.78 8.26 -1.33
C ALA A 47 7.96 7.22 -2.46
N TRP A 48 8.79 6.21 -2.22
CA TRP A 48 8.97 5.09 -3.14
C TRP A 48 7.70 4.25 -3.30
N ASP A 49 7.00 3.93 -2.21
CA ASP A 49 5.73 3.21 -2.24
C ASP A 49 4.67 3.97 -3.05
N LEU A 50 4.56 5.29 -2.82
CA LEU A 50 3.63 6.13 -3.58
C LEU A 50 3.96 6.13 -5.08
N LEU A 51 5.23 6.27 -5.44
CA LEU A 51 5.66 6.26 -6.84
C LEU A 51 5.32 4.92 -7.51
N HIS A 52 5.59 3.80 -6.85
CA HIS A 52 5.27 2.48 -7.36
C HIS A 52 3.75 2.28 -7.50
N GLN A 53 2.97 2.70 -6.52
CA GLN A 53 1.51 2.64 -6.58
C GLN A 53 0.93 3.45 -7.75
N ARG A 54 1.44 4.66 -7.98
CA ARG A 54 1.02 5.50 -9.12
C ARG A 54 1.34 4.85 -10.46
N ARG A 55 2.55 4.29 -10.59
CA ARG A 55 2.97 3.56 -11.80
C ARG A 55 2.13 2.31 -12.04
N ALA A 56 1.82 1.55 -10.99
CA ALA A 56 0.96 0.37 -11.08
C ALA A 56 -0.46 0.73 -11.54
N ARG A 57 -1.06 1.79 -10.96
CA ARG A 57 -2.39 2.29 -11.38
C ARG A 57 -2.39 2.76 -12.84
N ARG A 58 -1.38 3.52 -13.26
CA ARG A 58 -1.23 3.94 -14.66
C ARG A 58 -1.16 2.74 -15.61
N ASN A 59 -0.38 1.73 -15.26
CA ASN A 59 -0.25 0.51 -16.06
C ASN A 59 -1.56 -0.30 -16.12
N ALA A 60 -2.39 -0.22 -15.09
CA ALA A 60 -3.73 -0.82 -15.04
C ALA A 60 -4.82 0.02 -15.72
N GLY A 61 -4.50 1.21 -16.24
CA GLY A 61 -5.47 2.15 -16.79
C GLY A 61 -6.38 2.81 -15.74
N LEU A 62 -5.98 2.75 -14.46
CA LEU A 62 -6.65 3.40 -13.34
C LEU A 62 -6.08 4.80 -13.10
N ASP A 63 -6.82 5.63 -12.37
CA ASP A 63 -6.37 6.98 -12.02
C ASP A 63 -5.19 6.94 -11.04
N PRO A 64 -3.99 7.42 -11.43
CA PRO A 64 -2.82 7.45 -10.54
C PRO A 64 -3.02 8.41 -9.35
N ASP A 65 -3.93 9.37 -9.40
CA ASP A 65 -4.17 10.32 -8.32
C ASP A 65 -4.99 9.72 -7.16
N GLU A 66 -5.61 8.55 -7.36
CA GLU A 66 -6.19 7.75 -6.28
C GLU A 66 -5.13 6.97 -5.46
N ALA A 67 -3.85 7.16 -5.72
CA ALA A 67 -2.78 6.58 -4.91
C ALA A 67 -2.69 7.29 -3.56
N THR A 68 -2.87 6.52 -2.48
CA THR A 68 -2.79 7.01 -1.11
C THR A 68 -1.42 6.73 -0.50
N LEU A 69 -0.85 7.76 0.13
CA LEU A 69 0.31 7.59 0.99
C LEU A 69 -0.08 6.66 2.16
N ARG A 70 0.80 5.71 2.46
CA ARG A 70 0.62 4.87 3.65
C ARG A 70 0.88 5.71 4.89
N ASP A 71 0.01 5.62 5.89
CA ASP A 71 0.17 6.39 7.12
C ASP A 71 1.53 6.10 7.79
N PRO A 72 2.24 7.14 8.31
CA PRO A 72 3.49 6.96 9.03
C PRO A 72 3.33 6.13 10.32
N GLU A 73 2.12 6.03 10.86
CA GLU A 73 1.81 5.14 11.99
C GLU A 73 1.81 3.65 11.62
N THR A 74 1.78 3.29 10.33
CA THR A 74 1.99 1.89 9.88
C THR A 74 3.48 1.50 9.86
N VAL A 75 4.36 2.36 10.41
CA VAL A 75 5.79 2.10 10.60
C VAL A 75 6.09 1.71 12.05
N GLU A 76 5.11 1.10 12.73
CA GLU A 76 5.37 0.16 13.83
C GLU A 76 6.06 -1.16 13.33
N GLY A 77 6.51 -1.18 12.07
CA GLY A 77 7.10 -2.33 11.41
C GLY A 77 8.62 -2.49 11.51
N TYR A 78 9.40 -1.54 12.06
CA TYR A 78 10.82 -1.80 12.36
C TYR A 78 10.99 -2.74 13.58
N LEU A 79 9.90 -3.03 14.30
CA LEU A 79 9.79 -4.10 15.31
C LEU A 79 8.54 -4.98 15.13
N GLY A 80 8.08 -5.14 13.88
CA GLY A 80 7.12 -6.16 13.48
C GLY A 80 5.65 -5.74 13.52
N SER A 81 5.01 -5.78 12.36
CA SER A 81 3.76 -6.55 12.16
C SER A 81 3.22 -6.29 10.75
N ALA A 82 2.70 -7.36 10.16
CA ALA A 82 2.05 -7.39 8.86
C ALA A 82 0.79 -6.50 8.84
N SER A 83 0.75 -5.50 7.96
CA SER A 83 -0.49 -4.79 7.65
C SER A 83 -1.18 -5.47 6.47
N ALA A 84 -2.17 -6.27 6.86
CA ALA A 84 -3.38 -6.69 6.16
C ALA A 84 -3.60 -6.15 4.73
N CYS A 85 -3.82 -7.09 3.80
CA CYS A 85 -4.59 -6.83 2.60
C CYS A 85 -6.00 -6.35 2.98
N PRO A 86 -6.49 -5.18 2.53
CA PRO A 86 -7.91 -4.90 2.58
C PRO A 86 -8.54 -5.73 1.46
N ALA A 87 -9.03 -6.92 1.81
CA ALA A 87 -9.89 -7.68 0.93
C ALA A 87 -11.11 -6.80 0.62
N ALA A 88 -11.25 -6.44 -0.65
CA ALA A 88 -12.32 -5.61 -1.16
C ALA A 88 -13.68 -6.15 -0.70
N THR A 89 -14.44 -5.27 -0.05
CA THR A 89 -15.85 -5.45 0.26
C THR A 89 -16.63 -5.43 -1.06
N SER A 90 -16.83 -6.59 -1.69
CA SER A 90 -17.87 -6.75 -2.72
C SER A 90 -19.15 -7.26 -2.07
N ALA A 91 -19.95 -6.30 -1.62
CA ALA A 91 -21.38 -6.49 -1.44
C ALA A 91 -22.05 -6.62 -2.82
N ALA A 92 -22.89 -7.65 -2.98
CA ALA A 92 -24.09 -7.73 -3.82
C ALA A 92 -24.19 -9.06 -4.60
N VAL A 93 -24.91 -10.04 -4.05
CA VAL A 93 -25.94 -10.74 -4.83
C VAL A 93 -27.04 -11.27 -3.89
N THR A 94 -27.99 -10.39 -3.58
CA THR A 94 -29.29 -10.82 -3.04
C THR A 94 -30.10 -11.34 -4.21
N ALA A 95 -30.03 -12.64 -4.50
CA ALA A 95 -30.96 -13.31 -5.41
C ALA A 95 -31.80 -14.30 -4.62
N ARG A 96 -32.83 -13.72 -4.00
CA ARG A 96 -34.05 -14.35 -3.51
C ARG A 96 -34.61 -15.30 -4.58
N ARG A 97 -34.47 -16.62 -4.39
CA ARG A 97 -35.16 -17.61 -5.22
C ARG A 97 -36.37 -18.13 -4.46
N THR A 98 -37.50 -17.49 -4.73
CA THR A 98 -38.83 -17.86 -4.27
C THR A 98 -39.24 -19.23 -4.80
N SER A 99 -39.73 -20.06 -3.86
CA SER A 99 -40.80 -21.06 -3.93
C SER A 99 -41.49 -21.28 -5.28
N THR A 100 -41.61 -22.53 -5.76
CA THR A 100 -42.87 -23.33 -5.75
C THR A 100 -42.64 -24.78 -6.22
N PRO A 101 -43.46 -25.77 -5.79
CA PRO A 101 -43.26 -27.20 -6.01
C PRO A 101 -44.08 -27.72 -7.20
N ARG A 102 -43.69 -28.87 -7.77
CA ARG A 102 -44.60 -29.65 -8.62
C ARG A 102 -44.38 -31.15 -8.44
N SER A 103 -45.23 -31.74 -7.60
CA SER A 103 -45.58 -33.16 -7.69
C SER A 103 -46.12 -33.46 -9.08
N THR A 104 -45.67 -34.55 -9.72
CA THR A 104 -46.46 -35.38 -10.65
C THR A 104 -45.68 -36.69 -10.93
N THR A 105 -46.14 -37.76 -10.28
CA THR A 105 -46.47 -39.09 -10.83
C THR A 105 -45.50 -39.82 -11.78
N ALA A 106 -45.18 -41.07 -11.40
CA ALA A 106 -44.49 -42.13 -12.14
C ALA A 106 -45.17 -42.52 -13.48
N PRO A 107 -44.59 -43.39 -14.35
CA PRO A 107 -44.49 -44.84 -14.07
C PRO A 107 -43.22 -45.57 -14.59
N ARG A 108 -42.79 -46.56 -13.80
CA ARG A 108 -42.52 -47.98 -14.12
C ARG A 108 -42.37 -48.38 -15.61
N THR A 109 -41.25 -49.04 -15.97
CA THR A 109 -41.09 -50.16 -16.95
C THR A 109 -39.58 -50.46 -17.10
N THR A 110 -39.06 -51.51 -16.42
CA THR A 110 -38.68 -52.83 -16.96
C THR A 110 -37.37 -52.85 -17.76
N ARG A 111 -36.34 -53.50 -17.20
CA ARG A 111 -35.66 -54.65 -17.82
C ARG A 111 -34.88 -55.43 -16.76
#